data_AF-A0A2V9DLK9-F1
#
_entry.id   AF-A0A2V9DLK9-F1
#
_cell.length_a   1.000
_cell.length_b   1.000
_cell.length_c   1.000
_cell.angle_alpha   90.00
_cell.angle_beta   90.00
_cell.angle_gamma   90.00
#
_symmetry.space_group_name_H-M   'P 1'
#
loop_
_entity.id
_entity.type
_entity.pdbx_description
1 polymer ?
#
loop_
_entity_poly.entity_id
_entity_poly.type
_entity_poly.pdbx_seq_one_letter_code
_entity_poly.pdbx_strand_id
1 'polypeptide(L)'
;FHPWTVSRAAWLSLLYLIVAGSIIGFTAYVWLIHHQSPTKVGTYAYVNPVVAVLVGYFLGGEALGLRTILGTLFVLISVVVITMTPAKKPEAALPVEDATEVVGS
;
A
#
# COMPACT_ATOMS: atom_id res chain seq x y z
N PHE A 1 6.24 -0.19 32.68
CA PHE A 1 6.72 0.66 31.57
C PHE A 1 7.20 1.98 32.15
N HIS A 2 8.49 2.31 32.04
CA HIS A 2 9.02 3.63 32.45
C HIS A 2 9.15 4.51 31.20
N PRO A 3 8.20 5.42 30.91
CA PRO A 3 8.23 6.25 29.69
C PRO A 3 9.45 7.17 29.61
N TRP A 4 10.12 7.40 30.74
CA TRP A 4 11.29 8.26 30.88
C TRP A 4 12.60 7.64 30.35
N THR A 5 12.63 6.34 30.02
CA THR A 5 13.81 5.68 29.42
C THR A 5 13.84 5.76 27.89
N VAL A 6 12.76 6.26 27.27
CA VAL A 6 12.67 6.41 25.82
C VAL A 6 13.50 7.62 25.39
N SER A 7 14.38 7.42 24.42
CA SER A 7 15.27 8.49 23.93
C SER A 7 14.48 9.64 23.30
N ARG A 8 15.03 10.85 23.37
CA ARG A 8 14.44 12.03 22.70
C ARG A 8 14.29 11.81 21.19
N ALA A 9 15.24 11.08 20.58
CA ALA A 9 15.18 10.72 19.17
C ALA A 9 13.94 9.87 18.84
N ALA A 10 13.59 8.89 19.69
CA ALA A 10 12.42 8.04 19.46
C ALA A 10 11.11 8.85 19.51
N TRP A 11 10.99 9.82 20.43
CA TRP A 11 9.86 10.74 20.48
C TRP A 11 9.76 11.62 19.22
N LEU A 12 10.89 12.12 18.71
CA LEU A 12 10.92 12.90 17.47
C LEU A 12 10.56 12.04 16.25
N SER A 13 11.06 10.80 16.17
CA SER A 13 10.68 9.86 15.10
C SER A 13 9.20 9.53 15.13
N LEU A 14 8.61 9.36 16.33
CA LEU A 14 7.18 9.13 16.48
C LEU A 14 6.38 10.35 15.99
N LEU A 15 6.77 11.56 16.40
CA LEU A 15 6.12 12.79 15.95
C LEU A 15 6.22 12.95 14.43
N TYR A 16 7.38 12.64 13.85
CA TYR A 16 7.57 12.64 12.40
C TYR A 16 6.61 11.68 11.70
N LEU A 17 6.46 10.45 12.18
CA LEU A 17 5.53 9.48 11.58
C LEU A 17 4.06 9.92 11.71
N ILE A 18 3.67 10.49 12.85
CA ILE A 18 2.31 11.01 13.05
C ILE A 18 2.02 12.13 12.02
N VAL A 19 2.91 13.10 11.89
CA VAL A 19 2.65 14.27 11.04
C VAL A 19 2.85 13.94 9.56
N ALA A 20 4.03 13.45 9.18
CA ALA A 20 4.39 13.24 7.78
C ALA A 20 3.79 11.93 7.23
N GLY A 21 4.00 10.82 7.95
CA GLY A 21 3.56 9.50 7.49
C GLY A 21 2.05 9.33 7.54
N SER A 22 1.41 9.78 8.62
CA SER A 22 -0.03 9.59 8.82
C SER A 22 -0.84 10.78 8.33
N ILE A 23 -0.75 11.96 8.96
CA ILE A 23 -1.66 13.07 8.63
C ILE A 23 -1.48 13.50 7.17
N ILE A 24 -0.27 13.91 6.79
CA ILE A 24 0.00 14.40 5.44
C ILE A 24 -0.20 13.28 4.41
N GLY A 25 0.37 12.09 4.66
CA GLY A 25 0.27 10.94 3.77
C GLY A 25 -1.18 10.49 3.52
N PHE A 26 -1.98 10.34 4.57
CA PHE A 26 -3.37 9.90 4.46
C PHE A 26 -4.26 10.98 3.82
N THR A 27 -4.08 12.25 4.18
CA THR A 27 -4.83 13.34 3.54
C THR A 27 -4.52 13.42 2.04
N ALA A 28 -3.25 13.28 1.64
CA ALA A 28 -2.87 13.23 0.23
C ALA A 28 -3.48 12.03 -0.49
N TYR A 29 -3.51 10.85 0.15
CA TYR A 29 -4.17 9.66 -0.39
C TYR A 29 -5.66 9.89 -0.64
N VAL A 30 -6.39 10.41 0.34
CA VAL A 30 -7.83 10.71 0.22
C VAL A 30 -8.07 11.74 -0.89
N TRP A 31 -7.24 12.78 -0.95
CA TRP A 31 -7.35 13.77 -2.03
C TRP A 31 -7.13 13.14 -3.41
N LEU A 32 -6.14 12.24 -3.53
CA LEU A 32 -5.77 11.61 -4.79
C LEU A 32 -6.83 10.63 -5.31
N ILE A 33 -7.47 9.84 -4.45
CA ILE A 33 -8.56 8.95 -4.89
C ILE A 33 -9.79 9.71 -5.40
N HIS A 34 -9.97 10.97 -4.95
CA HIS A 34 -11.02 11.86 -5.47
C HIS A 34 -10.63 12.57 -6.78
N HIS A 35 -9.33 12.74 -7.07
CA HIS A 35 -8.83 13.51 -8.23
C HIS A 35 -8.15 12.67 -9.32
N GLN A 36 -7.78 11.42 -9.05
CA GLN A 36 -7.15 10.50 -10.00
C GLN A 36 -7.87 9.15 -9.98
N SER A 37 -7.76 8.39 -11.08
CA SER A 37 -8.33 7.04 -11.13
C SER A 37 -7.67 6.14 -10.08
N PRO A 38 -8.43 5.27 -9.38
CA PRO A 38 -7.90 4.32 -8.39
C PRO A 38 -6.73 3.47 -8.92
N THR A 39 -6.71 3.20 -10.22
CA THR A 39 -5.62 2.49 -10.91
C THR A 39 -4.27 3.20 -10.78
N LYS A 40 -4.21 4.54 -10.87
CA LYS A 40 -2.95 5.28 -10.67
C LYS A 40 -2.50 5.28 -9.22
N VAL A 41 -3.44 5.39 -8.28
CA VAL A 41 -3.13 5.31 -6.84
C VAL A 41 -2.56 3.93 -6.49
N GLY A 42 -3.10 2.86 -7.09
CA GLY A 42 -2.59 1.50 -6.95
C GLY A 42 -1.13 1.34 -7.42
N THR A 43 -0.72 2.05 -8.48
CA THR A 43 0.67 1.99 -8.97
C THR A 43 1.69 2.55 -7.98
N TYR A 44 1.27 3.36 -7.00
CA TYR A 44 2.15 3.85 -5.94
C TYR A 44 2.65 2.73 -5.02
N ALA A 45 1.87 1.65 -4.87
CA ALA A 45 2.30 0.46 -4.14
C ALA A 45 3.52 -0.20 -4.79
N TYR A 46 3.79 0.04 -6.08
CA TYR A 46 4.95 -0.52 -6.79
C TYR A 46 6.22 0.30 -6.53
N VAL A 47 6.05 1.60 -6.31
CA VAL A 47 7.15 2.52 -6.01
C VAL A 47 7.61 2.35 -4.56
N ASN A 48 6.70 1.97 -3.65
CA ASN A 48 6.97 1.90 -2.21
C ASN A 48 8.14 0.94 -1.83
N PRO A 49 8.21 -0.31 -2.34
CA PRO A 49 9.36 -1.18 -2.07
C PRO A 49 10.69 -0.65 -2.60
N VAL A 50 10.68 -0.03 -3.78
CA VAL A 50 11.89 0.57 -4.38
C VAL A 50 12.38 1.73 -3.52
N VAL A 51 11.48 2.65 -3.16
CA VAL A 51 11.81 3.81 -2.33
C VAL A 51 12.30 3.37 -0.95
N ALA A 52 11.67 2.38 -0.33
CA ALA A 52 12.11 1.85 0.96
C ALA A 52 13.56 1.33 0.91
N VAL A 53 13.93 0.56 -0.12
CA VAL A 53 15.29 0.03 -0.27
C VAL A 53 16.30 1.13 -0.55
N LEU A 54 15.97 2.10 -1.40
CA LEU A 54 16.85 3.23 -1.68
C LEU A 54 17.08 4.09 -0.43
N VAL A 55 16.01 4.40 0.32
CA VAL A 55 16.10 5.13 1.58
C VAL A 55 16.90 4.33 2.62
N GLY A 56 16.68 3.03 2.75
CA GLY A 56 17.44 2.15 3.65
C GLY A 56 18.93 2.12 3.31
N TYR A 57 19.27 2.07 2.03
CA TYR A 57 20.65 2.12 1.56
C TYR A 57 21.31 3.48 1.84
N PHE A 58 20.68 4.57 1.39
CA PHE A 58 21.28 5.91 1.43
C PHE A 58 21.21 6.58 2.81
N LEU A 59 20.08 6.48 3.51
CA LEU A 59 19.88 7.10 4.82
C LEU A 59 20.11 6.13 5.99
N GLY A 60 19.81 4.85 5.81
CA GLY A 60 20.05 3.82 6.83
C GLY A 60 21.50 3.31 6.87
N GLY A 61 22.28 3.52 5.80
CA GLY A 61 23.66 3.04 5.70
C GLY A 61 23.77 1.51 5.59
N GLU A 62 22.67 0.83 5.26
CA GLU A 62 22.65 -0.63 5.15
C GLU A 62 23.48 -1.08 3.95
N ALA A 63 24.47 -1.95 4.16
CA ALA A 63 25.20 -2.54 3.06
C ALA A 63 24.25 -3.43 2.24
N LEU A 64 24.11 -3.16 0.94
CA LEU A 64 23.38 -4.01 0.00
C LEU A 64 24.16 -5.30 -0.23
N GLY A 65 24.06 -6.21 0.73
CA GLY A 65 24.54 -7.57 0.59
C GLY A 65 23.69 -8.37 -0.39
N LEU A 66 24.22 -9.50 -0.84
CA LEU A 66 23.56 -10.38 -1.80
C LEU A 66 22.14 -10.78 -1.34
N ARG A 67 21.93 -10.98 -0.03
CA ARG A 67 20.63 -11.33 0.54
C ARG A 67 19.60 -10.22 0.38
N THR A 68 19.98 -8.97 0.61
CA THR A 68 19.09 -7.80 0.45
C THR A 68 18.69 -7.65 -1.01
N ILE A 69 19.65 -7.79 -1.93
CA ILE A 69 19.40 -7.73 -3.37
C ILE A 69 18.41 -8.80 -3.80
N LEU A 70 18.61 -10.05 -3.39
CA LEU A 70 17.70 -11.15 -3.71
C LEU A 70 16.30 -10.93 -3.11
N GLY A 71 16.22 -10.44 -1.88
CA GLY A 71 14.94 -10.10 -1.23
C GLY A 71 14.19 -9.00 -1.96
N THR A 72 14.88 -7.90 -2.31
CA THR A 72 14.31 -6.80 -3.10
C THR A 72 13.80 -7.30 -4.45
N LEU A 73 14.58 -8.12 -5.15
CA LEU A 73 14.18 -8.69 -6.43
C LEU A 73 12.92 -9.55 -6.30
N PHE A 74 12.83 -10.37 -5.25
CA PHE A 74 11.68 -11.22 -4.98
C PHE A 74 10.40 -10.39 -4.73
N VAL A 75 10.51 -9.30 -3.95
CA VAL A 75 9.39 -8.38 -3.71
C VAL A 75 8.95 -7.71 -5.02
N LEU A 76 9.89 -7.23 -5.84
CA LEU A 76 9.56 -6.61 -7.12
C LEU A 76 8.86 -7.58 -8.07
N ILE A 77 9.35 -8.81 -8.19
CA ILE A 77 8.71 -9.86 -9.01
C ILE A 77 7.29 -10.12 -8.52
N SER A 78 7.09 -10.32 -7.22
CA SER A 78 5.76 -10.54 -6.62
C SER A 78 4.78 -9.42 -6.98
N VAL A 79 5.20 -8.18 -6.82
CA VAL A 79 4.40 -6.99 -7.14
C VAL A 79 4.00 -6.95 -8.63
N VAL A 80 4.93 -7.23 -9.53
CA VAL A 80 4.65 -7.28 -10.98
C VAL A 80 3.66 -8.40 -11.30
N VAL A 81 3.84 -9.60 -10.74
CA VAL A 81 2.96 -10.76 -10.98
C VAL A 81 1.52 -10.48 -10.53
N ILE A 82 1.32 -9.96 -9.32
CA ILE A 82 -0.01 -9.64 -8.80
C ILE A 82 -0.72 -8.61 -9.68
N THR A 83 0.05 -7.66 -10.23
CA THR A 83 -0.48 -6.57 -11.05
C THR A 83 -0.88 -7.02 -12.46
N MET A 84 -0.11 -7.93 -13.05
CA MET A 84 -0.39 -8.45 -14.39
C MET A 84 -1.45 -9.55 -14.40
N THR A 85 -1.85 -10.04 -13.22
CA THR A 85 -2.94 -11.01 -13.11
C THR A 85 -4.28 -10.28 -13.20
N PRO A 86 -5.10 -10.51 -14.25
CA PRO A 86 -6.41 -9.88 -14.35
C PRO A 86 -7.29 -10.30 -13.18
N ALA A 87 -7.82 -9.33 -12.44
CA ALA A 87 -8.79 -9.58 -11.39
C ALA A 87 -10.00 -10.30 -11.99
N LYS A 88 -10.27 -11.53 -11.51
CA LYS A 88 -11.45 -12.29 -11.91
C LYS A 88 -12.67 -11.47 -11.49
N LYS A 89 -13.43 -10.95 -12.47
CA LYS A 89 -14.66 -10.19 -12.22
C LYS A 89 -15.58 -11.07 -11.35
N PRO A 90 -16.09 -10.60 -10.21
CA PRO A 90 -17.14 -11.30 -9.50
C PRO A 90 -18.31 -11.43 -10.48
N GLU A 91 -18.57 -12.65 -10.90
CA GLU A 91 -19.69 -12.97 -11.77
C GLU A 91 -20.95 -12.56 -11.03
N ALA A 92 -21.61 -11.55 -11.57
CA ALA A 92 -22.71 -10.85 -10.93
C ALA A 92 -23.73 -11.86 -10.42
N ALA A 93 -24.07 -11.74 -9.14
CA ALA A 93 -25.24 -12.39 -8.57
C ALA A 93 -26.42 -12.14 -9.54
N LEU A 94 -26.94 -13.24 -10.09
CA LEU A 94 -28.02 -13.25 -11.07
C LEU A 94 -29.18 -12.38 -10.55
N PRO A 95 -29.79 -11.52 -11.39
CA PRO A 95 -31.06 -10.87 -11.05
C PRO A 95 -32.09 -11.95 -10.70
N VAL A 96 -32.54 -11.96 -9.45
CA VAL A 96 -33.73 -12.71 -9.03
C VAL A 96 -34.93 -11.86 -9.46
N GLU A 97 -35.19 -11.82 -10.76
CA GLU A 97 -36.31 -11.11 -11.36
C GLU A 97 -37.09 -12.11 -12.23
N ASP A 98 -37.64 -13.16 -11.61
CA ASP A 98 -38.61 -14.06 -12.26
C ASP A 98 -39.52 -14.84 -11.28
N ALA A 99 -39.69 -14.34 -10.04
CA ALA A 99 -40.56 -15.00 -9.04
C ALA A 99 -41.86 -14.22 -8.76
N THR A 100 -42.00 -13.00 -9.30
CA THR A 100 -43.17 -12.14 -9.07
C THR A 100 -44.14 -12.07 -10.25
N GLU A 101 -43.78 -12.59 -11.43
CA GLU A 101 -44.63 -12.54 -12.63
C GLU A 101 -45.66 -13.68 -12.69
N VAL A 102 -45.39 -14.84 -12.07
CA VAL A 102 -46.27 -16.03 -12.08
C VAL A 102 -47.36 -16.07 -11.00
N VAL A 103 -47.47 -15.05 -10.14
CA VAL A 103 -48.52 -14.97 -9.09
C VAL A 103 -49.64 -13.97 -9.47
N GLY A 104 -49.52 -13.30 -10.63
CA GLY A 104 -50.42 -12.23 -11.05
C GLY A 104 -51.34 -12.52 -12.24
N SER A 105 -51.33 -13.73 -12.81
CA SER A 105 -52.17 -14.11 -13.98
C SER A 105 -53.16 -15.22 -13.66
#